data_AF-A0A1A2KVJ7-F1
#
_entry.id   AF-A0A1A2KVJ7-F1
#
_cell.length_a   1.000
_cell.length_b   1.000
_cell.length_c   1.000
_cell.angle_alpha   90.00
_cell.angle_beta   90.00
_cell.angle_gamma   90.00
#
_symmetry.space_group_name_H-M   'P 1'
#
loop_
_entity.id
_entity.type
_entity.pdbx_description
1 polymer ?
#
loop_
_entity_poly.entity_id
_entity_poly.type
_entity_poly.pdbx_seq_one_letter_code
_entity_poly.pdbx_strand_id
1 'polypeptide(L)'
;MKSPLAAALALAAVGFALSLSSGAPTAHAACTSGEEEDSFTTVCTPFLVPNSPSPFSGIPGNPDLPAVNLPGGGGAIPCTGHNAGECIGLAEEDAAEGPRAIPRSTISASP
;
A
#
# COMPACT_ATOMS: atom_id res chain seq x y z
N MET A 1 22.38 -51.34 -33.04
CA MET A 1 21.13 -50.85 -32.41
C MET A 1 21.36 -49.39 -32.02
N LYS A 2 20.83 -48.44 -32.79
CA LYS A 2 21.01 -47.00 -32.57
C LYS A 2 19.91 -46.58 -31.59
N SER A 3 20.25 -46.43 -30.31
CA SER A 3 19.28 -46.19 -29.23
C SER A 3 18.45 -44.93 -29.49
N PRO A 4 17.12 -45.01 -29.60
CA PRO A 4 16.22 -43.87 -29.84
C PRO A 4 16.18 -42.89 -28.65
N LEU A 5 16.72 -43.30 -27.50
CA LEU A 5 16.75 -42.55 -26.26
C LEU A 5 17.57 -41.25 -26.36
N ALA A 6 18.62 -41.21 -27.19
CA ALA A 6 19.47 -40.03 -27.34
C ALA A 6 18.79 -38.89 -28.12
N ALA A 7 17.88 -39.22 -29.04
CA ALA A 7 17.16 -38.22 -29.85
C ALA A 7 16.07 -37.50 -29.03
N ALA A 8 15.42 -38.20 -28.11
CA ALA A 8 14.37 -37.64 -27.25
C ALA A 8 14.91 -36.58 -26.27
N LEU A 9 16.13 -36.77 -25.75
CA LEU A 9 16.74 -35.82 -24.81
C LEU A 9 17.14 -34.50 -25.51
N ALA A 10 17.54 -34.56 -26.78
CA ALA A 10 17.98 -33.39 -27.52
C ALA A 10 16.83 -32.43 -27.85
N LEU A 11 15.63 -32.95 -28.16
CA LEU A 11 14.44 -32.13 -28.41
C LEU A 11 13.89 -31.46 -27.15
N ALA A 12 13.99 -32.13 -25.99
CA ALA A 12 13.54 -31.56 -24.71
C ALA A 12 14.43 -30.38 -24.27
N ALA A 13 15.74 -30.45 -24.52
CA ALA A 13 16.68 -29.38 -24.18
C ALA A 13 16.47 -28.11 -25.01
N VAL A 14 16.11 -28.24 -26.30
CA VAL A 14 15.83 -27.09 -27.18
C VAL A 14 14.49 -26.43 -26.83
N GLY A 15 13.47 -27.22 -26.47
CA GLY A 15 12.18 -26.70 -26.03
C GLY A 15 12.26 -25.90 -24.73
N PHE A 16 13.07 -26.35 -23.76
CA PHE A 16 13.25 -25.63 -22.49
C PHE A 16 14.05 -24.33 -22.66
N ALA A 17 15.02 -24.28 -23.58
CA ALA A 17 15.82 -23.09 -23.83
C ALA A 17 15.02 -21.95 -24.50
N LEU A 18 14.00 -22.25 -25.31
CA LEU A 18 13.12 -21.22 -25.90
C LEU A 18 12.14 -20.61 -24.89
N SER A 19 11.76 -21.34 -23.83
CA SER A 19 10.84 -20.84 -22.80
C SER A 19 11.44 -19.75 -21.91
N LEU A 20 12.77 -19.58 -21.91
CA LEU A 20 13.46 -18.56 -21.12
C LEU A 20 13.54 -17.20 -21.84
N SER A 21 13.00 -17.08 -23.05
CA SER A 21 13.24 -15.92 -23.94
C SER A 21 12.05 -14.95 -24.12
N SER A 22 11.07 -14.90 -23.22
CA SER A 22 10.01 -13.89 -23.32
C SER A 22 9.59 -13.33 -21.97
N GLY A 23 10.34 -12.34 -21.53
CA GLY A 23 10.02 -11.50 -20.39
C GLY A 23 11.11 -10.46 -20.22
N ALA A 24 11.29 -9.57 -21.21
CA ALA A 24 11.99 -8.32 -20.92
C ALA A 24 11.27 -7.69 -19.71
N PRO A 25 11.97 -7.19 -18.69
CA PRO A 25 11.31 -6.41 -17.66
C PRO A 25 10.62 -5.25 -18.37
N THR A 26 9.28 -5.26 -18.38
CA THR A 26 8.51 -4.11 -18.84
C THR A 26 8.95 -2.95 -17.96
N ALA A 27 9.47 -1.90 -18.56
CA ALA A 27 9.90 -0.72 -17.82
C ALA A 27 8.68 -0.15 -17.08
N HIS A 28 8.54 -0.47 -15.79
CA HIS A 28 7.64 0.17 -14.83
C HIS A 28 8.13 1.60 -14.57
N ALA A 29 8.12 2.45 -15.59
CA ALA A 29 8.60 3.83 -15.48
C ALA A 29 7.76 4.80 -16.32
N ALA A 30 6.44 4.59 -16.37
CA ALA A 30 5.51 5.62 -16.82
C ALA A 30 5.12 6.60 -15.69
N CYS A 31 5.21 6.15 -14.43
CA CYS A 31 4.79 6.93 -13.27
C CYS A 31 5.94 7.73 -12.65
N THR A 32 5.61 8.87 -12.03
CA THR A 32 6.59 9.69 -11.31
C THR A 32 7.07 8.97 -10.06
N SER A 33 8.24 9.38 -9.54
CA SER A 33 8.72 8.91 -8.24
C SER A 33 7.66 9.14 -7.16
N GLY A 34 7.26 8.09 -6.47
CA GLY A 34 6.17 8.15 -5.48
C GLY A 34 4.90 7.43 -5.90
N GLU A 35 4.86 6.87 -7.11
CA GLU A 35 3.67 6.22 -7.68
C GLU A 35 4.03 4.87 -8.33
N GLU A 36 3.11 3.92 -8.28
CA GLU A 36 3.15 2.65 -9.02
C GLU A 36 2.12 2.63 -10.14
N GLU A 37 2.44 1.92 -11.22
CA GLU A 37 1.48 1.72 -12.31
C GLU A 37 0.56 0.55 -11.97
N ASP A 38 -0.75 0.82 -11.86
CA ASP A 38 -1.75 -0.22 -11.71
C ASP A 38 -1.82 -1.06 -12.99
N SER A 39 -1.49 -2.35 -12.88
CA SER A 39 -1.35 -3.25 -14.03
C SER A 39 -2.68 -3.56 -14.75
N PHE A 40 -3.81 -3.21 -14.16
CA PHE A 40 -5.14 -3.48 -14.74
C PHE A 40 -5.75 -2.23 -15.38
N THR A 41 -5.43 -1.05 -14.86
CA THR A 41 -6.02 0.23 -15.29
C THR A 41 -5.03 1.12 -16.02
N THR A 42 -3.72 0.85 -15.93
CA THR A 42 -2.65 1.70 -16.48
C THR A 42 -2.71 3.13 -15.91
N VAL A 43 -3.22 3.27 -14.68
CA VAL A 43 -3.26 4.53 -13.93
C VAL A 43 -2.14 4.51 -12.90
N CYS A 44 -1.41 5.61 -12.80
CA CYS A 44 -0.44 5.80 -11.74
C CYS A 44 -1.16 6.02 -10.41
N THR A 45 -0.99 5.09 -9.48
CA THR A 45 -1.49 5.19 -8.11
C THR A 45 -0.34 5.59 -7.20
N PRO A 46 -0.57 6.51 -6.24
CA PRO A 46 0.45 6.82 -5.25
C PRO A 46 0.81 5.58 -4.45
N PHE A 47 2.10 5.39 -4.15
CA PHE A 47 2.51 4.39 -3.19
C PHE A 47 1.78 4.64 -1.86
N LEU A 48 1.42 3.57 -1.16
CA LEU A 48 0.97 3.68 0.22
C LEU A 48 2.02 4.46 1.00
N VAL A 49 1.62 5.59 1.60
CA VAL A 49 2.51 6.46 2.36
C VAL A 49 3.23 5.60 3.40
N PRO A 50 4.56 5.47 3.34
CA PRO A 50 5.30 4.80 4.38
C PRO A 50 5.02 5.53 5.69
N ASN A 51 4.44 4.83 6.67
CA ASN A 51 4.02 5.39 7.97
C ASN A 51 2.72 6.22 7.95
N SER A 52 1.71 5.84 7.15
CA SER A 52 0.36 6.34 7.40
C SER A 52 -0.07 5.94 8.83
N PRO A 53 -0.44 6.90 9.70
CA PRO A 53 -0.95 6.57 11.01
C PRO A 53 -2.22 5.71 10.87
N SER A 54 -2.29 4.61 11.61
CA SER A 54 -3.53 3.83 11.70
C SER A 54 -4.55 4.62 12.53
N PRO A 55 -5.80 4.76 12.07
CA PRO A 55 -6.84 5.40 12.88
C PRO A 55 -7.23 4.56 14.10
N PHE A 56 -6.84 3.27 14.11
CA PHE A 56 -7.04 2.35 15.21
C PHE A 56 -5.73 2.06 15.96
N SER A 57 -5.82 1.99 17.28
CA SER A 57 -4.75 1.57 18.20
C SER A 57 -5.32 0.60 19.25
N GLY A 58 -4.45 -0.18 19.89
CA GLY A 58 -4.83 -1.01 21.04
C GLY A 58 -5.14 -0.18 22.29
N ILE A 59 -5.89 -0.75 23.23
CA ILE A 59 -6.16 -0.14 24.54
C ILE A 59 -5.24 -0.69 25.65
N PRO A 60 -5.01 0.09 26.72
CA PRO A 60 -4.35 -0.40 27.92
C PRO A 60 -5.07 -1.63 28.48
N GLY A 61 -4.31 -2.69 28.77
CA GLY A 61 -4.84 -3.95 29.30
C GLY A 61 -5.33 -4.94 28.25
N ASN A 62 -5.59 -4.51 27.00
CA ASN A 62 -5.89 -5.41 25.89
C ASN A 62 -5.45 -4.78 24.55
N PRO A 63 -4.17 -4.93 24.16
CA PRO A 63 -3.62 -4.30 22.96
C PRO A 63 -4.18 -4.90 21.66
N ASP A 64 -4.75 -6.11 21.71
CA ASP A 64 -5.39 -6.77 20.56
C ASP A 64 -6.77 -6.19 20.26
N LEU A 65 -7.34 -5.41 21.18
CA LEU A 65 -8.64 -4.78 20.99
C LEU A 65 -8.48 -3.43 20.27
N PRO A 66 -8.97 -3.28 19.03
CA PRO A 66 -8.88 -2.03 18.31
C PRO A 66 -9.73 -0.95 18.99
N ALA A 67 -9.21 0.27 18.98
CA ALA A 67 -9.86 1.44 19.54
C ALA A 67 -9.50 2.71 18.77
N VAL A 68 -10.40 3.68 18.77
CA VAL A 68 -10.17 5.04 18.23
C VAL A 68 -10.01 6.04 19.36
N ASN A 69 -9.16 7.05 19.18
CA ASN A 69 -8.99 8.10 20.18
C ASN A 69 -10.17 9.08 20.14
N LEU A 70 -10.64 9.53 21.31
CA LEU A 70 -11.64 10.60 21.34
C LEU A 70 -11.02 11.94 20.90
N PRO A 71 -11.73 12.73 20.09
CA PRO A 71 -11.33 14.10 19.81
C PRO A 71 -11.26 14.89 21.14
N GLY A 72 -10.14 15.59 21.36
CA GLY A 72 -9.91 16.37 22.58
C GLY A 72 -9.19 15.62 23.73
N GLY A 73 -8.75 14.37 23.52
CA GLY A 73 -7.84 13.70 24.46
C GLY A 73 -8.52 13.00 25.64
N GLY A 74 -9.81 12.66 25.53
CA GLY A 74 -10.60 12.04 26.59
C GLY A 74 -10.41 10.53 26.80
N GLY A 75 -9.47 9.90 26.07
CA GLY A 75 -9.23 8.45 26.09
C GLY A 75 -9.46 7.80 24.73
N ALA A 76 -9.74 6.49 24.72
CA ALA A 76 -10.01 5.72 23.50
C ALA A 76 -11.28 4.87 23.63
N ILE A 77 -12.06 4.78 22.55
CA ILE A 77 -13.28 3.98 22.44
C ILE A 77 -12.94 2.60 21.90
N PRO A 78 -13.17 1.51 22.64
CA PRO A 78 -12.96 0.15 22.13
C PRO A 78 -13.99 -0.20 21.06
N CYS A 79 -13.50 -0.59 19.89
CA CYS A 79 -14.30 -0.90 18.71
C CYS A 79 -14.85 -2.33 18.77
N THR A 80 -15.77 -2.55 19.71
CA THR A 80 -16.41 -3.84 19.92
C THR A 80 -17.93 -3.72 19.90
N GLY A 81 -18.59 -4.76 19.37
CA GLY A 81 -20.03 -4.91 19.40
C GLY A 81 -20.78 -3.66 18.90
N HIS A 82 -21.51 -3.02 19.81
CA HIS A 82 -22.35 -1.86 19.51
C HIS A 82 -21.56 -0.62 19.08
N ASN A 83 -20.34 -0.45 19.60
CA ASN A 83 -19.52 0.74 19.34
C ASN A 83 -18.74 0.64 18.02
N ALA A 84 -18.83 -0.47 17.29
CA ALA A 84 -18.11 -0.65 16.03
C ALA A 84 -18.50 0.41 14.99
N GLY A 85 -19.79 0.76 14.90
CA GLY A 85 -20.27 1.79 13.99
C GLY A 85 -19.74 3.18 14.33
N GLU A 86 -19.74 3.55 15.61
CA GLU A 86 -19.18 4.82 16.10
C GLU A 86 -17.67 4.89 15.85
N CYS A 87 -16.94 3.80 16.08
CA CYS A 87 -15.52 3.74 15.78
C CYS A 87 -15.18 3.97 14.31
N ILE A 88 -15.96 3.37 13.41
CA ILE A 88 -15.76 3.53 11.96
C ILE A 88 -16.05 4.99 11.60
N GLY A 89 -17.22 5.49 12.01
CA GLY A 89 -17.59 6.90 11.92
C GLY A 89 -16.88 7.81 12.94
N LEU A 90 -15.65 7.51 13.32
CA LEU A 90 -14.74 8.48 13.93
C LEU A 90 -13.38 8.39 13.24
N ALA A 91 -12.99 7.16 12.89
CA ALA A 91 -11.83 6.89 12.04
C ALA A 91 -11.98 7.54 10.65
N GLU A 92 -13.18 7.50 10.05
CA GLU A 92 -13.43 8.11 8.75
C GLU A 92 -13.38 9.64 8.80
N GLU A 93 -13.87 10.24 9.88
CA GLU A 93 -13.86 11.69 10.14
C GLU A 93 -12.44 12.20 10.34
N ASP A 94 -11.61 11.48 11.11
CA ASP A 94 -10.19 11.81 11.29
C ASP A 94 -9.42 11.72 9.96
N ALA A 95 -9.73 10.70 9.15
CA ALA A 95 -9.15 10.57 7.81
C ALA A 95 -9.62 11.70 6.87
N ALA A 96 -10.86 12.16 6.99
CA ALA A 96 -11.45 13.21 6.16
C ALA A 96 -10.97 14.62 6.52
N GLU A 97 -10.64 14.89 7.79
CA GLU A 97 -10.04 16.17 8.24
C GLU A 97 -8.73 16.46 7.50
N GLY A 98 -7.99 15.42 7.13
CA GLY A 98 -6.77 15.52 6.35
C GLY A 98 -5.61 16.20 7.09
N PRO A 99 -4.50 16.48 6.39
CA PRO A 99 -3.33 17.09 7.00
C PRO A 99 -3.63 18.50 7.51
N ARG A 100 -3.29 18.76 8.77
CA ARG A 100 -3.44 20.08 9.38
C ARG A 100 -2.75 21.15 8.52
N ALA A 101 -3.47 22.22 8.19
CA ALA A 101 -2.93 23.31 7.38
C ALA A 101 -1.66 23.90 8.03
N ILE A 102 -0.56 23.93 7.28
CA ILE A 102 0.71 24.52 7.72
C ILE A 102 0.69 26.01 7.32
N PRO A 103 0.60 26.96 8.27
CA PRO A 103 0.58 28.38 7.93
C PRO A 103 1.95 28.80 7.41
N ARG A 104 2.02 29.24 6.16
CA ARG A 104 3.24 29.81 5.58
C ARG A 104 3.19 31.34 5.73
N SER A 105 3.94 31.87 6.70
CA SER A 105 4.12 33.31 6.83
C SER A 105 5.28 33.75 5.92
N THR A 106 4.99 34.57 4.92
CA THR A 106 6.03 35.24 4.12
C THR A 106 6.20 36.66 4.65
N ILE A 107 7.41 36.98 5.12
CA ILE A 107 7.79 38.33 5.48
C ILE A 107 8.54 38.89 4.26
N SER A 108 7.92 39.82 3.54
CA SER A 108 8.58 40.56 2.46
C SER A 108 8.99 41.93 2.98
N ALA A 109 10.29 42.15 3.16
CA ALA A 109 10.85 43.47 3.36
C ALA A 109 11.30 44.01 2.00
N SER A 110 10.55 44.96 1.43
CA SER A 110 11.09 45.79 0.35
C SER A 110 12.01 46.85 0.95
N PRO A 111 13.19 47.08 0.36
CA PRO A 111 14.17 48.06 0.85
C PRO A 111 13.68 49.51 0.71
#